data_AF-A0A6B1DVA1-F1
#
_entry.id   AF-A0A6B1DVA1-F1
#
_cell.length_a   1.000
_cell.length_b   1.000
_cell.length_c   1.000
_cell.angle_alpha   90.00
_cell.angle_beta   90.00
_cell.angle_gamma   90.00
#
_symmetry.space_group_name_H-M   'P 1'
#
loop_
_entity.id
_entity.type
_entity.pdbx_description
1 polymer ?
#
loop_
_entity_poly.entity_id
_entity_poly.type
_entity_poly.pdbx_seq_one_letter_code
_entity_poly.pdbx_strand_id
1 'polypeptide(L)'
;MTSVGLAVDIAVAHISDREATARITELLTDLHGSEYEFAIRHVRGSATLYPVPGRLTACFLMEAQGAGLSMFQGDLVRCPDAGFPARTVGGDLSEVTERRWHPVQAGDTVCIDDRARSMANLSGDLAWFEVSMPVTDYVAPRLTLLRNLKDQPGGCAAHAGAFRREALPPVRPLAVDPDQRGVNRINMHALDMRTDRDPPPSPHCHGPVAAGDAGFVNHSETALILPRSLYGLPSHGAGLPEQVDMYPRVSDPAGQPAVVSVRPGSIVVTPGARDRTMGHCFVNAFAMLVAIPGFVSPHHGLPRE
;
A
#
# COMPACT_ATOMS: atom_id res chain seq x y z
N MET A 1 35.27 23.87 -0.30
CA MET A 1 34.07 23.32 -0.95
C MET A 1 33.01 23.17 0.10
N THR A 2 32.09 24.12 0.18
CA THR A 2 30.92 24.08 1.05
C THR A 2 29.97 23.01 0.53
N SER A 3 29.81 21.92 1.28
CA SER A 3 28.77 20.92 1.02
C SER A 3 27.42 21.60 1.22
N VAL A 4 26.76 21.97 0.13
CA VAL A 4 25.34 22.32 0.18
C VAL A 4 24.63 21.02 0.55
N GLY A 5 24.20 20.89 1.80
CA GLY A 5 23.33 19.82 2.22
C GLY A 5 22.04 19.94 1.42
N LEU A 6 21.83 19.05 0.46
CA LEU A 6 20.52 18.85 -0.13
C LEU A 6 19.61 18.42 1.02
N ALA A 7 18.79 19.36 1.51
CA ALA A 7 17.64 19.01 2.32
C ALA A 7 16.81 18.07 1.45
N VAL A 8 16.81 16.78 1.79
CA VAL A 8 16.02 15.81 1.07
C VAL A 8 14.61 15.96 1.57
N ASP A 9 13.75 16.55 0.75
CA ASP A 9 12.32 16.67 1.04
C ASP A 9 11.72 15.26 1.07
N ILE A 10 11.48 14.77 2.29
CA ILE A 10 10.75 13.53 2.55
C ILE A 10 9.26 13.86 2.47
N ALA A 11 8.55 13.18 1.59
CA ALA A 11 7.13 13.39 1.44
C ALA A 11 6.35 12.67 2.54
N VAL A 12 5.86 13.47 3.48
CA VAL A 12 5.05 13.03 4.63
C VAL A 12 3.81 13.90 4.71
N ALA A 13 2.67 13.28 4.97
CA ALA A 13 1.43 13.98 5.26
C ALA A 13 0.66 13.23 6.34
N HIS A 14 -0.25 13.93 7.01
CA HIS A 14 -1.38 13.29 7.65
C HIS A 14 -2.58 13.37 6.72
N ILE A 15 -3.44 12.36 6.69
CA ILE A 15 -4.60 12.31 5.78
C ILE A 15 -5.48 13.56 5.89
N SER A 16 -5.65 14.10 7.10
CA SER A 16 -6.41 15.34 7.33
C SER A 16 -5.72 16.65 6.84
N ASP A 17 -4.45 16.60 6.43
CA ASP A 17 -3.69 17.76 5.96
C ASP A 17 -3.79 17.85 4.42
N ARG A 18 -4.70 18.70 3.95
CA ARG A 18 -4.99 18.86 2.52
C ARG A 18 -3.79 19.36 1.70
N GLU A 19 -2.95 20.20 2.28
CA GLU A 19 -1.82 20.78 1.57
C GLU A 19 -0.70 19.76 1.43
N ALA A 20 -0.37 19.05 2.52
CA ALA A 20 0.63 18.00 2.49
C ALA A 20 0.18 16.80 1.63
N THR A 21 -1.10 16.44 1.67
CA THR A 21 -1.64 15.36 0.82
C THR A 21 -1.66 15.72 -0.66
N ALA A 22 -1.94 16.98 -1.02
CA ALA A 22 -1.79 17.46 -2.40
C ALA A 22 -0.34 17.32 -2.91
N ARG A 23 0.65 17.71 -2.10
CA ARG A 23 2.07 17.51 -2.43
C ARG A 23 2.44 16.05 -2.62
N ILE A 24 1.87 15.14 -1.82
CA ILE A 24 2.08 13.69 -2.00
C ILE A 24 1.53 13.23 -3.35
N THR A 25 0.31 13.65 -3.71
CA THR A 25 -0.30 13.25 -4.99
C THR A 25 0.44 13.83 -6.19
N GLU A 26 0.95 15.07 -6.09
CA GLU A 26 1.81 15.69 -7.10
C GLU A 26 3.12 14.93 -7.24
N LEU A 27 3.82 14.65 -6.13
CA LEU A 27 5.07 13.86 -6.16
C LEU A 27 4.87 12.49 -6.81
N LEU A 28 3.80 11.76 -6.46
CA LEU A 28 3.52 10.44 -7.01
C LEU A 28 3.20 10.53 -8.51
N THR A 29 2.49 11.58 -8.93
CA THR A 29 2.21 11.85 -10.35
C THR A 29 3.49 12.14 -11.12
N ASP A 30 4.37 12.98 -10.57
CA ASP A 30 5.68 13.28 -11.18
C ASP A 30 6.56 12.04 -11.25
N LEU A 31 6.52 11.18 -10.24
CA LEU A 31 7.34 9.98 -10.14
C LEU A 31 6.91 8.90 -11.13
N HIS A 32 5.60 8.68 -11.28
CA HIS A 32 5.04 7.56 -12.05
C HIS A 32 4.49 7.95 -13.42
N GLY A 33 4.35 9.24 -13.68
CA GLY A 33 3.81 9.77 -14.93
C GLY A 33 2.31 9.50 -15.12
N SER A 34 1.81 9.81 -16.30
CA SER A 34 0.37 9.81 -16.61
C SER A 34 -0.29 8.44 -16.70
N GLU A 35 0.46 7.34 -16.63
CA GLU A 35 -0.15 6.00 -16.53
C GLU A 35 -0.90 5.84 -15.20
N TYR A 36 -0.46 6.53 -14.15
CA TYR A 36 -1.05 6.46 -12.83
C TYR A 36 -1.73 7.78 -12.47
N GLU A 37 -2.86 7.69 -11.77
CA GLU A 37 -3.52 8.84 -11.16
C GLU A 37 -3.67 8.59 -9.66
N PHE A 38 -3.45 9.65 -8.87
CA PHE A 38 -3.43 9.57 -7.42
C PHE A 38 -4.44 10.54 -6.84
N ALA A 39 -5.16 10.10 -5.80
CA ALA A 39 -5.99 10.98 -5.01
C ALA A 39 -5.98 10.56 -3.54
N ILE A 40 -6.21 11.54 -2.67
CA ILE A 40 -6.54 11.30 -1.27
C ILE A 40 -7.90 11.92 -1.04
N ARG A 41 -8.87 11.11 -0.61
CA ARG A 41 -10.27 11.54 -0.50
C ARG A 41 -10.76 11.41 0.92
N HIS A 42 -11.62 12.35 1.30
CA HIS A 42 -12.40 12.34 2.52
C HIS A 42 -13.87 12.46 2.16
N VAL A 43 -14.69 11.55 2.67
CA VAL A 43 -16.12 11.54 2.41
C VAL A 43 -16.87 11.32 3.71
N ARG A 44 -17.85 12.19 3.95
CA ARG A 44 -18.89 12.01 4.95
C ARG A 44 -20.21 11.80 4.24
N GLY A 45 -20.89 10.70 4.53
CA GLY A 45 -22.12 10.32 3.83
C GLY A 45 -21.82 9.26 2.78
N SER A 46 -22.18 9.52 1.53
CA SER A 46 -22.08 8.52 0.45
C SER A 46 -21.12 8.95 -0.65
N ALA A 47 -20.36 8.00 -1.17
CA ALA A 47 -19.57 8.14 -2.39
C ALA A 47 -19.91 7.00 -3.37
N THR A 48 -20.12 7.38 -4.63
CA THR A 48 -20.22 6.42 -5.72
C THR A 48 -18.96 6.52 -6.55
N LEU A 49 -18.25 5.39 -6.64
CA LEU A 49 -17.06 5.27 -7.47
C LEU A 49 -17.46 4.57 -8.77
N TYR A 50 -17.24 5.28 -9.87
CA TYR A 50 -17.59 4.82 -11.20
C TYR A 50 -16.38 4.17 -11.86
N PRO A 51 -16.56 3.02 -12.55
CA PRO A 51 -15.48 2.45 -13.34
C PRO A 51 -15.12 3.40 -14.49
N VAL A 52 -13.81 3.57 -14.70
CA VAL A 52 -13.28 4.31 -15.84
C VAL A 52 -12.82 3.28 -16.88
N PRO A 53 -13.27 3.38 -18.15
CA PRO A 53 -12.89 2.43 -19.18
C PRO A 53 -11.37 2.25 -19.29
N GLY A 54 -10.92 0.99 -19.32
CA GLY A 54 -9.50 0.64 -19.39
C GLY A 54 -8.69 0.90 -18.12
N ARG A 55 -9.32 1.31 -17.00
CA ARG A 55 -8.62 1.57 -15.73
C ARG A 55 -9.14 0.72 -14.58
N LEU A 56 -8.20 0.29 -13.73
CA LEU A 56 -8.43 -0.28 -12.41
C LEU A 56 -8.12 0.81 -11.38
N THR A 57 -9.05 1.09 -10.50
CA THR A 57 -8.90 2.00 -9.37
C THR A 57 -8.91 1.21 -8.07
N ALA A 58 -7.84 1.33 -7.28
CA ALA A 58 -7.71 0.75 -5.96
C ALA A 58 -7.81 1.85 -4.89
N CYS A 59 -8.75 1.69 -3.96
CA CYS A 59 -8.96 2.58 -2.83
C CYS A 59 -8.50 1.86 -1.55
N PHE A 60 -7.44 2.37 -0.94
CA PHE A 60 -6.84 1.87 0.28
C PHE A 60 -7.41 2.65 1.48
N LEU A 61 -8.34 2.03 2.21
CA LEU A 61 -9.06 2.70 3.29
C LEU A 61 -8.11 2.97 4.45
N MET A 62 -8.02 4.22 4.88
CA MET A 62 -7.21 4.65 6.04
C MET A 62 -8.08 5.00 7.24
N GLU A 63 -9.29 5.51 6.97
CA GLU A 63 -10.33 5.77 7.96
C GLU A 63 -11.66 5.23 7.44
N ALA A 64 -12.44 4.60 8.32
CA ALA A 64 -13.74 4.02 7.99
C ALA A 64 -14.58 3.89 9.27
N GLN A 65 -15.33 4.93 9.62
CA GLN A 65 -16.20 4.96 10.79
C GLN A 65 -17.67 4.80 10.38
N GLY A 66 -18.33 3.78 10.93
CA GLY A 66 -19.71 3.44 10.57
C GLY A 66 -19.88 3.19 9.07
N ALA A 67 -18.80 2.75 8.43
CA ALA A 67 -18.70 2.73 6.98
C ALA A 67 -18.96 1.34 6.39
N GLY A 68 -19.39 1.32 5.13
CA GLY A 68 -19.60 0.08 4.40
C GLY A 68 -19.69 0.26 2.90
N LEU A 69 -19.61 -0.88 2.22
CA LEU A 69 -19.66 -1.01 0.77
C LEU A 69 -20.91 -1.80 0.39
N SER A 70 -21.66 -1.31 -0.61
CA SER A 70 -22.69 -2.12 -1.26
C SER A 70 -22.03 -3.16 -2.16
N MET A 71 -22.23 -4.43 -1.84
CA MET A 71 -21.79 -5.57 -2.63
C MET A 71 -22.95 -6.13 -3.44
N PHE A 72 -22.68 -6.51 -4.69
CA PHE A 72 -23.64 -7.07 -5.62
C PHE A 72 -23.29 -8.51 -5.96
N GLN A 73 -24.29 -9.28 -6.41
CA GLN A 73 -24.05 -10.63 -6.91
C GLN A 73 -23.01 -10.60 -8.05
N GLY A 74 -22.02 -11.48 -7.98
CA GLY A 74 -20.90 -11.53 -8.93
C GLY A 74 -19.68 -10.69 -8.54
N ASP A 75 -19.79 -9.79 -7.56
CA ASP A 75 -18.60 -9.11 -7.03
C ASP A 75 -17.65 -10.14 -6.39
N LEU A 76 -16.35 -9.94 -6.60
CA LEU A 76 -15.32 -10.79 -6.01
C LEU A 76 -14.86 -10.22 -4.66
N VAL A 77 -14.84 -11.04 -3.62
CA VAL A 77 -14.35 -10.68 -2.30
C VAL A 77 -13.20 -11.61 -1.92
N ARG A 78 -12.15 -11.05 -1.34
CA ARG A 78 -11.03 -11.82 -0.81
C ARG A 78 -11.13 -11.94 0.71
N CYS A 79 -11.06 -13.19 1.19
CA CYS A 79 -11.22 -13.55 2.59
C CYS A 79 -12.46 -12.92 3.25
N PRO A 80 -13.68 -13.20 2.74
CA PRO A 80 -14.90 -12.67 3.34
C PRO A 80 -15.07 -13.10 4.80
N ASP A 81 -15.87 -12.34 5.57
CA ASP A 81 -16.23 -12.71 6.94
C ASP A 81 -16.99 -14.06 6.97
N ALA A 82 -16.90 -14.79 8.09
CA ALA A 82 -17.65 -16.03 8.26
C ALA A 82 -19.16 -15.79 8.12
N GLY A 83 -19.83 -16.58 7.27
CA GLY A 83 -21.26 -16.43 6.98
C GLY A 83 -21.60 -15.30 6.01
N PHE A 84 -20.61 -14.61 5.44
CA PHE A 84 -20.84 -13.72 4.31
C PHE A 84 -21.37 -14.52 3.11
N PRO A 85 -22.42 -14.05 2.43
CA PRO A 85 -23.08 -14.80 1.35
C PRO A 85 -22.22 -14.77 0.08
N ALA A 86 -21.22 -15.65 0.05
CA ALA A 86 -20.34 -15.84 -1.08
C ALA A 86 -20.00 -17.32 -1.27
N ARG A 87 -19.68 -17.68 -2.51
CA ARG A 87 -19.18 -19.01 -2.89
C ARG A 87 -17.69 -18.93 -3.21
N THR A 88 -16.88 -19.85 -2.71
CA THR A 88 -15.46 -19.91 -3.04
C THR A 88 -15.27 -20.17 -4.53
N VAL A 89 -14.46 -19.36 -5.20
CA VAL A 89 -14.10 -19.55 -6.62
C VAL A 89 -12.66 -20.00 -6.81
N GLY A 90 -11.80 -19.83 -5.81
CA GLY A 90 -10.44 -20.36 -5.80
C GLY A 90 -9.54 -19.65 -4.79
N GLY A 91 -8.69 -20.41 -4.10
CA GLY A 91 -7.80 -19.86 -3.06
C GLY A 91 -8.58 -19.06 -2.01
N ASP A 92 -8.17 -17.81 -1.81
CA ASP A 92 -8.80 -16.86 -0.89
C ASP A 92 -9.94 -16.04 -1.52
N LEU A 93 -10.27 -16.26 -2.79
CA LEU A 93 -11.29 -15.51 -3.53
C LEU A 93 -12.66 -16.20 -3.46
N SER A 94 -13.69 -15.41 -3.22
CA SER A 94 -15.09 -15.82 -3.26
C SER A 94 -15.91 -14.84 -4.10
N GLU A 95 -16.99 -15.34 -4.69
CA GLU A 95 -17.94 -14.56 -5.46
C GLU A 95 -19.21 -14.36 -4.64
N VAL A 96 -19.66 -13.11 -4.51
CA VAL A 96 -20.86 -12.74 -3.77
C VAL A 96 -22.10 -13.34 -4.44
N THR A 97 -22.95 -14.02 -3.66
CA THR A 97 -24.13 -14.73 -4.18
C THR A 97 -25.43 -13.94 -4.03
N GLU A 98 -25.47 -12.94 -3.14
CA GLU A 98 -26.63 -12.05 -2.95
C GLU A 98 -26.18 -10.61 -2.72
N ARG A 99 -27.01 -9.64 -3.12
CA ARG A 99 -26.73 -8.23 -2.85
C ARG A 99 -26.78 -7.97 -1.34
N ARG A 100 -25.76 -7.31 -0.80
CA ARG A 100 -25.69 -6.97 0.64
C ARG A 100 -24.86 -5.71 0.89
N TRP A 101 -25.18 -5.01 1.97
CA TRP A 101 -24.28 -4.02 2.54
C TRP A 101 -23.24 -4.70 3.45
N HIS A 102 -21.97 -4.38 3.25
CA HIS A 102 -20.88 -4.98 4.01
C HIS A 102 -20.08 -3.92 4.78
N PRO A 103 -19.88 -4.07 6.10
CA PRO A 103 -19.00 -3.19 6.85
C PRO A 103 -17.57 -3.21 6.29
N VAL A 104 -16.95 -2.04 6.22
CA VAL A 104 -15.53 -1.89 5.88
C VAL A 104 -14.81 -1.18 7.02
N GLN A 105 -13.52 -1.43 7.14
CA GLN A 105 -12.65 -0.78 8.12
C GLN A 105 -11.38 -0.24 7.46
N ALA A 106 -10.60 0.54 8.21
CA ALA A 106 -9.26 0.91 7.79
C ALA A 106 -8.45 -0.36 7.45
N GLY A 107 -7.57 -0.25 6.46
CA GLY A 107 -6.77 -1.31 5.84
C GLY A 107 -7.52 -2.22 4.86
N ASP A 108 -8.86 -2.20 4.82
CA ASP A 108 -9.58 -2.87 3.73
C ASP A 108 -9.31 -2.16 2.39
N THR A 109 -9.35 -2.91 1.29
CA THR A 109 -9.12 -2.37 -0.06
C THR A 109 -10.33 -2.59 -0.94
N VAL A 110 -10.76 -1.53 -1.61
CA VAL A 110 -11.86 -1.56 -2.58
C VAL A 110 -11.29 -1.36 -3.97
N CYS A 111 -11.54 -2.30 -4.88
CA CYS A 111 -11.10 -2.18 -6.27
C CYS A 111 -12.28 -2.02 -7.22
N ILE A 112 -12.11 -1.19 -8.25
CA ILE A 112 -13.11 -0.93 -9.28
C ILE A 112 -12.43 -0.90 -10.63
N ASP A 113 -12.90 -1.72 -11.55
CA ASP A 113 -12.55 -1.64 -12.96
C ASP A 113 -13.81 -1.74 -13.83
N ASP A 114 -13.64 -1.56 -15.13
CA ASP A 114 -14.71 -1.66 -16.13
C ASP A 114 -15.22 -3.10 -16.36
N ARG A 115 -14.49 -4.11 -15.90
CA ARG A 115 -14.94 -5.52 -15.89
C ARG A 115 -15.95 -5.76 -14.79
N ALA A 116 -15.80 -5.05 -13.67
CA ALA A 116 -16.75 -5.01 -12.60
C ALA A 116 -18.00 -4.27 -13.10
N ARG A 117 -19.01 -5.03 -13.51
CA ARG A 117 -20.25 -4.57 -14.17
C ARG A 117 -21.12 -3.62 -13.34
N SER A 118 -20.62 -3.12 -12.21
CA SER A 118 -21.30 -2.31 -11.21
C SER A 118 -20.40 -1.18 -10.68
N MET A 119 -21.03 -0.06 -10.32
CA MET A 119 -20.41 0.99 -9.50
C MET A 119 -20.22 0.52 -8.06
N ALA A 120 -19.17 1.01 -7.38
CA ALA A 120 -18.99 0.78 -5.96
C ALA A 120 -19.62 1.92 -5.15
N ASN A 121 -20.58 1.59 -4.28
CA ASN A 121 -21.23 2.56 -3.41
C ASN A 121 -20.72 2.41 -1.98
N LEU A 122 -19.95 3.39 -1.55
CA LEU A 122 -19.43 3.52 -0.20
C LEU A 122 -20.30 4.49 0.60
N SER A 123 -20.48 4.21 1.88
CA SER A 123 -21.19 5.08 2.82
C SER A 123 -20.47 5.12 4.16
N GLY A 124 -20.50 6.24 4.89
CA GLY A 124 -19.90 6.41 6.22
C GLY A 124 -19.07 7.68 6.35
N ASP A 125 -18.22 7.75 7.38
CA ASP A 125 -17.07 8.67 7.40
C ASP A 125 -15.83 7.88 6.95
N LEU A 126 -15.28 8.27 5.80
CA LEU A 126 -14.28 7.52 5.06
C LEU A 126 -13.14 8.43 4.66
N ALA A 127 -11.91 7.92 4.77
CA ALA A 127 -10.75 8.52 4.14
C ALA A 127 -9.89 7.43 3.49
N TRP A 128 -9.42 7.68 2.27
CA TRP A 128 -8.62 6.69 1.53
C TRP A 128 -7.57 7.33 0.64
N PHE A 129 -6.52 6.55 0.40
CA PHE A 129 -5.56 6.77 -0.68
C PHE A 129 -6.03 6.00 -1.92
N GLU A 130 -6.06 6.65 -3.06
CA GLU A 130 -6.60 6.15 -4.33
C GLU A 130 -5.49 6.10 -5.37
N VAL A 131 -5.39 4.95 -6.04
CA VAL A 131 -4.51 4.77 -7.19
C VAL A 131 -5.34 4.25 -8.35
N SER A 132 -5.40 5.01 -9.44
CA SER A 132 -5.96 4.55 -10.71
C SER A 132 -4.84 4.21 -11.67
N MET A 133 -4.94 3.08 -12.36
CA MET A 133 -3.90 2.56 -13.25
C MET A 133 -4.52 1.75 -14.40
N PRO A 134 -3.77 1.40 -15.46
CA PRO A 134 -4.30 0.61 -16.56
C PRO A 134 -4.79 -0.78 -16.09
N VAL A 135 -5.91 -1.24 -16.65
CA VAL A 135 -6.36 -2.63 -16.46
C VAL A 135 -5.34 -3.59 -17.06
N THR A 136 -5.13 -4.71 -16.38
CA THR A 136 -4.33 -5.84 -16.85
C THR A 136 -5.12 -7.13 -16.71
N ASP A 137 -4.51 -8.25 -17.09
CA ASP A 137 -5.10 -9.58 -16.92
C ASP A 137 -5.28 -9.99 -15.45
N TYR A 138 -4.74 -9.21 -14.50
CA TYR A 138 -5.00 -9.43 -13.08
C TYR A 138 -6.47 -9.14 -12.74
N VAL A 139 -7.17 -10.14 -12.21
CA VAL A 139 -8.55 -10.01 -11.73
C VAL A 139 -8.52 -9.53 -10.28
N ALA A 140 -8.62 -8.21 -10.08
CA ALA A 140 -8.65 -7.63 -8.74
C ALA A 140 -10.00 -7.92 -8.05
N PRO A 141 -10.00 -8.32 -6.76
CA PRO A 141 -11.24 -8.45 -6.01
C PRO A 141 -11.88 -7.08 -5.79
N ARG A 142 -13.22 -6.99 -5.85
CA ARG A 142 -14.00 -5.80 -5.47
C ARG A 142 -13.65 -5.35 -4.07
N LEU A 143 -13.49 -6.29 -3.14
CA LEU A 143 -13.20 -6.02 -1.73
C LEU A 143 -12.18 -7.03 -1.20
N THR A 144 -11.14 -6.55 -0.53
CA THR A 144 -10.26 -7.38 0.28
C THR A 144 -10.32 -6.96 1.73
N LEU A 145 -10.60 -7.92 2.62
CA LEU A 145 -10.71 -7.70 4.05
C LEU A 145 -9.38 -8.02 4.74
N LEU A 146 -8.59 -7.00 5.08
CA LEU A 146 -7.24 -7.21 5.64
C LEU A 146 -7.29 -7.99 6.97
N ARG A 147 -8.33 -7.76 7.77
CA ARG A 147 -8.57 -8.46 9.04
C ARG A 147 -8.68 -9.98 8.94
N ASN A 148 -9.03 -10.52 7.77
CA ASN A 148 -9.28 -11.94 7.57
C ASN A 148 -8.19 -12.66 6.79
N LEU A 149 -7.23 -11.93 6.24
CA LEU A 149 -6.09 -12.53 5.57
C LEU A 149 -5.20 -13.25 6.59
N LYS A 150 -4.60 -14.35 6.14
CA LYS A 150 -3.65 -15.11 6.95
C LYS A 150 -2.35 -14.34 7.09
N ASP A 151 -1.79 -14.42 8.29
CA ASP A 151 -0.44 -13.94 8.59
C ASP A 151 0.60 -14.79 7.85
N GLN A 152 1.59 -14.14 7.24
CA GLN A 152 2.67 -14.79 6.51
C GLN A 152 4.04 -14.30 7.02
N PRO A 153 5.08 -15.14 7.05
CA PRO A 153 6.45 -14.64 7.19
C PRO A 153 6.94 -14.06 5.85
N GLY A 154 7.83 -13.06 5.89
CA GLY A 154 8.56 -12.59 4.71
C GLY A 154 8.94 -11.11 4.73
N GLY A 155 9.80 -10.69 3.80
CA GLY A 155 10.28 -9.30 3.69
C GLY A 155 10.82 -8.78 5.02
N CYS A 156 10.38 -7.59 5.42
CA CYS A 156 10.77 -6.94 6.69
C CYS A 156 10.16 -7.57 7.94
N ALA A 157 9.35 -8.62 7.81
CA ALA A 157 8.79 -9.40 8.92
C ALA A 157 9.03 -10.91 8.70
N ALA A 158 10.29 -11.29 8.53
CA ALA A 158 10.72 -12.67 8.27
C ALA A 158 10.89 -13.50 9.56
N HIS A 159 9.86 -13.55 10.41
CA HIS A 159 9.87 -14.31 11.67
C HIS A 159 8.57 -15.09 11.89
N ALA A 160 8.61 -16.09 12.79
CA ALA A 160 7.41 -16.82 13.19
C ALA A 160 6.40 -15.88 13.88
N GLY A 161 5.12 -15.99 13.52
CA GLY A 161 4.07 -15.13 14.05
C GLY A 161 4.13 -13.67 13.58
N ALA A 162 4.83 -13.40 12.47
CA ALA A 162 4.83 -12.10 11.81
C ALA A 162 3.44 -11.71 11.34
N PHE A 163 3.01 -10.48 11.63
CA PHE A 163 1.83 -9.91 11.01
C PHE A 163 2.25 -9.34 9.65
N ARG A 164 2.14 -10.17 8.61
CA ARG A 164 2.20 -9.75 7.20
C ARG A 164 0.98 -10.28 6.49
N ARG A 165 0.21 -9.37 5.90
CA ARG A 165 -1.01 -9.73 5.15
C ARG A 165 -1.01 -9.04 3.81
N GLU A 166 -1.05 -9.81 2.75
CA GLU A 166 -1.05 -9.30 1.38
C GLU A 166 -2.48 -9.19 0.86
N ALA A 167 -3.04 -7.99 0.81
CA ALA A 167 -4.39 -7.80 0.30
C ALA A 167 -4.44 -7.86 -1.23
N LEU A 168 -3.49 -7.17 -1.87
CA LEU A 168 -3.20 -7.24 -3.29
C LEU A 168 -1.80 -7.85 -3.44
N PRO A 169 -1.69 -9.18 -3.53
CA PRO A 169 -0.42 -9.89 -3.49
C PRO A 169 0.33 -9.63 -4.80
N PRO A 170 1.67 -9.61 -4.79
CA PRO A 170 2.43 -9.33 -6.01
C PRO A 170 2.21 -10.45 -7.02
N VAL A 171 1.80 -10.11 -8.24
CA VAL A 171 1.69 -11.07 -9.34
C VAL A 171 2.88 -10.86 -10.26
N ARG A 172 3.89 -11.72 -10.10
CA ARG A 172 5.11 -11.65 -10.91
C ARG A 172 4.78 -11.94 -12.37
N PRO A 173 5.33 -11.17 -13.32
CA PRO A 173 5.26 -11.55 -14.73
C PRO A 173 6.15 -12.77 -14.98
N LEU A 174 6.06 -13.36 -16.17
CA LEU A 174 6.99 -14.41 -16.56
C LEU A 174 8.42 -13.84 -16.58
N ALA A 175 9.42 -14.66 -16.25
CA ALA A 175 10.82 -14.21 -16.22
C ALA A 175 11.34 -13.74 -17.59
N VAL A 176 10.69 -14.17 -18.67
CA VAL A 176 11.00 -13.78 -20.06
C VAL A 176 10.24 -12.54 -20.52
N ASP A 177 9.30 -12.04 -19.71
CA ASP A 177 8.53 -10.84 -20.05
C ASP A 177 9.45 -9.61 -19.95
N PRO A 178 9.55 -8.77 -20.97
CA PRO A 178 10.34 -7.55 -20.87
C PRO A 178 9.74 -6.55 -19.86
N ASP A 179 8.44 -6.64 -19.53
CA ASP A 179 7.78 -5.79 -18.54
C ASP A 179 7.75 -6.45 -17.15
N GLN A 180 8.67 -6.02 -16.28
CA GLN A 180 8.84 -6.60 -14.94
C GLN A 180 8.08 -5.85 -13.84
N ARG A 181 7.20 -4.91 -14.19
CA ARG A 181 6.41 -4.08 -13.24
C ARG A 181 5.40 -4.89 -12.40
N GLY A 182 5.20 -6.17 -12.69
CA GLY A 182 4.15 -6.98 -12.08
C GLY A 182 2.83 -6.88 -12.84
N VAL A 183 2.13 -8.01 -12.99
CA VAL A 183 0.87 -8.09 -13.76
C VAL A 183 -0.19 -7.20 -13.13
N ASN A 184 -0.28 -7.17 -11.81
CA ASN A 184 -1.27 -6.36 -11.09
C ASN A 184 -0.92 -4.87 -11.00
N ARG A 185 0.27 -4.44 -11.45
CA ARG A 185 0.78 -3.05 -11.46
C ARG A 185 0.89 -2.36 -10.09
N ILE A 186 0.22 -2.84 -9.06
CA ILE A 186 0.26 -2.39 -7.68
C ILE A 186 0.26 -3.59 -6.75
N ASN A 187 0.97 -3.51 -5.65
CA ASN A 187 0.88 -4.46 -4.55
C ASN A 187 0.44 -3.70 -3.31
N MET A 188 -0.35 -4.38 -2.48
CA MET A 188 -0.59 -3.93 -1.12
C MET A 188 -0.39 -5.07 -0.14
N HIS A 189 0.42 -4.80 0.87
CA HIS A 189 0.55 -5.65 2.04
C HIS A 189 0.70 -4.82 3.31
N ALA A 190 0.19 -5.33 4.43
CA ALA A 190 0.35 -4.69 5.73
C ALA A 190 1.37 -5.43 6.59
N LEU A 191 2.16 -4.68 7.36
CA LEU A 191 3.23 -5.19 8.21
C LEU A 191 3.20 -4.56 9.61
N ASP A 192 3.40 -5.39 10.64
CA ASP A 192 3.73 -4.95 11.99
C ASP A 192 5.26 -4.90 12.19
N MET A 193 5.84 -3.70 12.17
CA MET A 193 7.30 -3.49 12.15
C MET A 193 7.79 -3.07 13.53
N ARG A 194 7.70 -3.99 14.51
CA ARG A 194 8.17 -3.72 15.88
C ARG A 194 9.64 -4.07 16.06
N THR A 195 10.37 -3.24 16.78
CA THR A 195 11.80 -3.46 17.06
C THR A 195 12.07 -4.53 18.12
N ASP A 196 11.04 -5.01 18.81
CA ASP A 196 11.12 -6.08 19.80
C ASP A 196 10.87 -7.48 19.20
N ARG A 197 10.80 -7.60 17.87
CA ARG A 197 10.76 -8.88 17.13
C ARG A 197 12.17 -9.34 16.78
N ASP A 198 12.31 -10.64 16.53
CA ASP A 198 13.57 -11.26 16.12
C ASP A 198 13.39 -12.02 14.78
N PRO A 199 14.09 -11.61 13.69
CA PRO A 199 14.94 -10.43 13.61
C PRO A 199 14.13 -9.12 13.70
N PRO A 200 14.74 -8.02 14.17
CA PRO A 200 14.10 -6.71 14.12
C PRO A 200 13.97 -6.21 12.67
N PRO A 201 13.10 -5.23 12.40
CA PRO A 201 13.04 -4.54 11.12
C PRO A 201 14.42 -4.03 10.72
N SER A 202 14.77 -4.22 9.45
CA SER A 202 16.07 -3.81 8.90
C SER A 202 15.89 -2.73 7.83
N PRO A 203 16.83 -1.76 7.76
CA PRO A 203 16.84 -0.77 6.68
C PRO A 203 17.00 -1.45 5.31
N HIS A 204 16.28 -0.95 4.33
CA HIS A 204 16.35 -1.43 2.95
C HIS A 204 15.89 -0.33 1.98
N CYS A 205 16.02 -0.57 0.68
CA CYS A 205 15.48 0.30 -0.35
C CYS A 205 14.90 -0.50 -1.51
N HIS A 206 14.13 0.19 -2.35
CA HIS A 206 13.60 -0.34 -3.59
C HIS A 206 14.09 0.54 -4.74
N GLY A 207 14.74 -0.09 -5.72
CA GLY A 207 15.19 0.60 -6.93
C GLY A 207 14.11 0.68 -8.00
N PRO A 208 14.40 1.38 -9.11
CA PRO A 208 13.52 1.40 -10.28
C PRO A 208 13.38 0.00 -10.91
N VAL A 209 12.30 -0.22 -11.65
CA VAL A 209 11.89 -1.53 -12.18
C VAL A 209 12.08 -1.57 -13.67
N ALA A 210 12.60 -2.69 -14.19
CA ALA A 210 12.71 -2.89 -15.63
C ALA A 210 11.31 -2.89 -16.30
N ALA A 211 11.20 -2.18 -17.41
CA ALA A 211 9.98 -2.07 -18.21
C ALA A 211 10.32 -1.99 -19.71
N GLY A 212 10.19 -3.10 -20.43
CA GLY A 212 10.48 -3.17 -21.86
C GLY A 212 11.97 -3.30 -22.19
N ASP A 213 12.27 -3.26 -23.49
CA ASP A 213 13.59 -3.63 -24.06
C ASP A 213 14.79 -2.74 -23.64
N ALA A 214 14.57 -1.58 -23.03
CA ALA A 214 15.64 -0.75 -22.46
C ALA A 214 15.18 0.21 -21.34
N GLY A 215 13.92 0.08 -20.90
CA GLY A 215 13.28 1.06 -20.02
C GLY A 215 13.36 0.70 -18.55
N PHE A 216 13.35 1.73 -17.71
CA PHE A 216 13.10 1.58 -16.27
C PHE A 216 11.97 2.53 -15.90
N VAL A 217 11.06 2.07 -15.06
CA VAL A 217 10.10 2.93 -14.39
C VAL A 217 10.51 3.14 -12.95
N ASN A 218 10.19 4.31 -12.41
CA ASN A 218 10.43 4.58 -11.01
C ASN A 218 9.54 3.68 -10.15
N HIS A 219 10.03 3.39 -8.96
CA HIS A 219 9.28 2.71 -7.92
C HIS A 219 8.92 3.69 -6.79
N SER A 220 7.87 3.38 -6.05
CA SER A 220 7.59 3.94 -4.74
C SER A 220 6.97 2.90 -3.84
N GLU A 221 7.35 2.92 -2.57
CA GLU A 221 6.55 2.32 -1.51
C GLU A 221 5.90 3.44 -0.70
N THR A 222 4.57 3.41 -0.61
CA THR A 222 3.79 4.37 0.17
C THR A 222 3.24 3.68 1.41
N ALA A 223 3.69 4.13 2.58
CA ALA A 223 3.21 3.62 3.86
C ALA A 223 2.02 4.44 4.35
N LEU A 224 0.91 3.74 4.56
CA LEU A 224 -0.32 4.24 5.13
C LEU A 224 -0.41 3.71 6.57
N ILE A 225 -0.15 4.57 7.55
CA ILE A 225 -0.06 4.15 8.95
C ILE A 225 -1.45 3.87 9.49
N LEU A 226 -1.65 2.65 10.00
CA LEU A 226 -2.93 2.14 10.46
C LEU A 226 -2.95 2.00 11.99
N PRO A 227 -4.12 2.10 12.62
CA PRO A 227 -4.25 1.85 14.05
C PRO A 227 -4.09 0.35 14.37
N ARG A 228 -3.08 0.03 15.18
CA ARG A 228 -2.76 -1.34 15.66
C ARG A 228 -3.96 -2.02 16.33
N SER A 229 -4.73 -1.26 17.11
CA SER A 229 -5.86 -1.76 17.90
C SER A 229 -6.97 -2.38 17.04
N LEU A 230 -7.15 -1.93 15.79
CA LEU A 230 -8.14 -2.52 14.88
C LEU A 230 -7.82 -3.97 14.48
N TYR A 231 -6.58 -4.42 14.71
CA TYR A 231 -6.10 -5.76 14.36
C TYR A 231 -5.75 -6.60 15.59
N GLY A 232 -6.16 -6.16 16.78
CA GLY A 232 -5.82 -6.84 18.03
C GLY A 232 -4.31 -6.84 18.32
N LEU A 233 -3.54 -5.99 17.65
CA LEU A 233 -2.11 -5.89 17.86
C LEU A 233 -1.85 -5.09 19.14
N PRO A 234 -0.95 -5.58 20.03
CA PRO A 234 -0.62 -4.85 21.25
C PRO A 234 0.04 -3.51 20.89
N SER A 235 -0.10 -2.54 21.78
CA SER A 235 0.73 -1.33 21.73
C SER A 235 2.21 -1.72 21.79
N HIS A 236 3.05 -1.00 21.05
CA HIS A 236 4.47 -0.96 21.38
C HIS A 236 4.61 -0.26 22.75
N GLY A 237 5.57 -0.66 23.58
CA GLY A 237 5.67 -0.22 24.98
C GLY A 237 5.59 1.30 25.17
N ALA A 238 5.06 1.75 26.32
CA ALA A 238 4.87 3.18 26.59
C ALA A 238 6.18 3.98 26.42
N GLY A 239 6.14 5.03 25.60
CA GLY A 239 7.28 5.92 25.36
C GLY A 239 8.23 5.49 24.24
N LEU A 240 7.97 4.37 23.56
CA LEU A 240 8.70 4.02 22.35
C LEU A 240 8.15 4.85 21.16
N PRO A 241 9.01 5.36 20.26
CA PRO A 241 8.55 6.15 19.13
C PRO A 241 7.92 5.26 18.04
N GLU A 242 6.82 5.74 17.44
CA GLU A 242 6.38 5.32 16.10
C GLU A 242 7.02 6.26 15.08
N GLN A 243 7.93 5.74 14.27
CA GLN A 243 8.66 6.56 13.30
C GLN A 243 9.06 5.77 12.06
N VAL A 244 9.45 6.52 11.02
CA VAL A 244 10.13 6.03 9.84
C VAL A 244 11.49 6.70 9.77
N ASP A 245 12.54 5.88 9.77
CA ASP A 245 13.90 6.33 9.56
C ASP A 245 14.16 6.34 8.06
N MET A 246 14.39 7.52 7.49
CA MET A 246 14.63 7.72 6.06
C MET A 246 16.11 7.94 5.79
N TYR A 247 16.66 7.19 4.83
CA TYR A 247 18.07 7.20 4.46
C TYR A 247 18.22 7.80 3.05
N PRO A 248 18.59 9.09 2.94
CA PRO A 248 18.68 9.77 1.64
C PRO A 248 19.81 9.27 0.74
N ARG A 249 20.79 8.57 1.32
CA ARG A 249 21.88 7.93 0.60
C ARG A 249 21.87 6.46 0.92
N VAL A 250 21.38 5.69 -0.05
CA VAL A 250 21.31 4.22 0.00
C VAL A 250 22.71 3.61 0.23
N SER A 251 23.78 4.23 -0.28
CA SER A 251 25.16 3.77 -0.05
C SER A 251 25.72 4.07 1.35
N ASP A 252 25.02 4.83 2.19
CA ASP A 252 25.48 5.20 3.53
C ASP A 252 24.44 4.89 4.62
N PRO A 253 24.16 3.60 4.89
CA PRO A 253 23.27 3.18 5.98
C PRO A 253 23.85 3.49 7.38
N ALA A 254 25.13 3.87 7.48
CA ALA A 254 25.75 4.36 8.71
C ALA A 254 25.53 5.87 8.94
N GLY A 255 25.08 6.59 7.91
CA GLY A 255 24.65 7.98 8.00
C GLY A 255 23.46 8.14 8.95
N GLN A 256 23.35 9.31 9.58
CA GLN A 256 22.20 9.60 10.43
C GLN A 256 20.93 9.66 9.57
N PRO A 257 19.92 8.81 9.83
CA PRO A 257 18.66 8.89 9.12
C PRO A 257 17.92 10.18 9.49
N ALA A 258 17.14 10.68 8.54
CA ALA A 258 16.11 11.64 8.87
C ALA A 258 14.94 10.90 9.52
N VAL A 259 14.63 11.26 10.76
CA VAL A 259 13.59 10.62 11.56
C VAL A 259 12.25 11.30 11.33
N VAL A 260 11.27 10.53 10.87
CA VAL A 260 9.90 11.00 10.65
C VAL A 260 8.99 10.37 11.71
N SER A 261 8.51 11.17 12.66
CA SER A 261 7.46 10.70 13.57
C SER A 261 6.16 10.45 12.82
N VAL A 262 5.51 9.33 13.10
CA VAL A 262 4.24 8.96 12.48
C VAL A 262 3.18 8.61 13.52
N ARG A 263 1.94 8.58 13.06
CA ARG A 263 0.75 8.15 13.81
C ARG A 263 -0.30 7.60 12.84
N PRO A 264 -1.32 6.85 13.31
CA PRO A 264 -2.43 6.44 12.45
C PRO A 264 -3.00 7.61 11.63
N GLY A 265 -3.19 7.38 10.33
CA GLY A 265 -3.55 8.42 9.36
C GLY A 265 -2.36 9.10 8.67
N SER A 266 -1.12 8.81 9.06
CA SER A 266 0.07 9.32 8.36
C SER A 266 0.29 8.59 7.03
N ILE A 267 0.83 9.30 6.06
CA ILE A 267 1.20 8.85 4.72
C ILE A 267 2.67 9.20 4.53
N VAL A 268 3.51 8.21 4.23
CA VAL A 268 4.94 8.39 3.98
C VAL A 268 5.28 7.77 2.64
N VAL A 269 5.90 8.52 1.73
CA VAL A 269 6.32 8.02 0.42
C VAL A 269 7.83 7.83 0.41
N THR A 270 8.27 6.61 0.11
CA THR A 270 9.67 6.28 -0.15
C THR A 270 9.88 6.12 -1.66
N PRO A 271 10.52 7.09 -2.35
CA PRO A 271 10.79 6.99 -3.77
C PRO A 271 11.99 6.08 -4.08
N GLY A 272 11.89 5.39 -5.21
CA GLY A 272 12.88 4.51 -5.81
C GLY A 272 13.13 4.87 -7.27
N ALA A 273 13.82 5.98 -7.51
CA ALA A 273 14.23 6.43 -8.84
C ALA A 273 15.75 6.30 -9.05
N ARG A 274 16.21 6.27 -10.30
CA ARG A 274 17.63 6.08 -10.65
C ARG A 274 18.58 7.07 -9.94
N ASP A 275 18.16 8.31 -9.81
CA ASP A 275 18.90 9.43 -9.21
C ASP A 275 18.39 9.80 -7.80
N ARG A 276 17.28 9.19 -7.37
CA ARG A 276 16.60 9.47 -6.11
C ARG A 276 16.01 8.18 -5.52
N THR A 277 16.89 7.23 -5.20
CA THR A 277 16.51 6.07 -4.38
C THR A 277 16.73 6.41 -2.92
N MET A 278 15.71 6.22 -2.09
CA MET A 278 15.80 6.39 -0.65
C MET A 278 15.69 5.03 0.05
N GLY A 279 16.54 4.81 1.06
CA GLY A 279 16.35 3.73 2.00
C GLY A 279 15.35 4.15 3.08
N HIS A 280 14.73 3.17 3.72
CA HIS A 280 13.88 3.41 4.87
C HIS A 280 13.91 2.23 5.86
N CYS A 281 13.52 2.51 7.10
CA CYS A 281 13.23 1.52 8.13
C CYS A 281 12.05 2.00 8.99
N PHE A 282 11.05 1.17 9.16
CA PHE A 282 9.92 1.48 10.04
C PHE A 282 10.21 0.99 11.46
N VAL A 283 9.96 1.85 12.44
CA VAL A 283 10.24 1.61 13.86
C VAL A 283 8.94 1.69 14.64
N ASN A 284 8.47 0.53 15.13
CA ASN A 284 7.23 0.34 15.89
C ASN A 284 5.93 0.74 15.19
N ALA A 285 5.99 1.01 13.89
CA ALA A 285 4.83 1.35 13.07
C ALA A 285 4.10 0.10 12.58
N PHE A 286 2.77 0.21 12.49
CA PHE A 286 1.93 -0.73 11.75
C PHE A 286 1.39 -0.01 10.51
N ALA A 287 1.75 -0.50 9.33
CA ALA A 287 1.47 0.18 8.08
C ALA A 287 0.91 -0.77 7.05
N MET A 288 -0.01 -0.25 6.24
CA MET A 288 -0.35 -0.77 4.93
C MET A 288 0.64 -0.15 3.92
N LEU A 289 1.44 -0.99 3.28
CA LEU A 289 2.44 -0.60 2.29
C LEU A 289 1.86 -0.81 0.89
N VAL A 290 1.80 0.27 0.12
CA VAL A 290 1.33 0.29 -1.26
C VAL A 290 2.54 0.50 -2.17
N ALA A 291 2.91 -0.56 -2.90
CA ALA A 291 4.08 -0.59 -3.78
C ALA A 291 3.66 -0.38 -5.24
N ILE A 292 4.31 0.57 -5.91
CA ILE A 292 4.05 0.93 -7.31
C ILE A 292 5.40 1.06 -8.04
N PRO A 293 5.62 0.34 -9.15
CA PRO A 293 4.77 -0.74 -9.62
C PRO A 293 4.86 -1.95 -8.67
N GLY A 294 3.87 -2.84 -8.76
CA GLY A 294 3.54 -3.85 -7.74
C GLY A 294 4.55 -4.97 -7.48
N PHE A 295 5.70 -5.00 -8.15
CA PHE A 295 6.74 -5.98 -7.88
C PHE A 295 8.15 -5.38 -7.97
N VAL A 296 8.84 -5.32 -6.82
CA VAL A 296 10.28 -5.08 -6.72
C VAL A 296 10.83 -5.93 -5.59
N SER A 297 11.87 -6.72 -5.87
CA SER A 297 12.63 -7.37 -4.81
C SER A 297 13.41 -6.29 -4.05
N PRO A 298 13.29 -6.18 -2.72
CA PRO A 298 14.07 -5.23 -1.94
C PRO A 298 15.58 -5.51 -2.08
N HIS A 299 16.37 -4.44 -2.13
CA HIS A 299 17.82 -4.55 -2.02
C HIS A 299 18.20 -4.59 -0.54
N HIS A 300 18.52 -5.79 -0.04
CA HIS A 300 19.10 -6.00 1.29
C HIS A 300 20.63 -6.01 1.19
N GLY A 301 21.33 -5.45 2.18
CA GLY A 301 22.79 -5.45 2.19
C GLY A 301 23.39 -4.55 1.11
N LEU A 302 23.00 -3.27 1.13
CA LEU A 302 23.53 -2.22 0.26
C LEU A 302 25.07 -2.30 0.25
N PRO A 303 25.73 -2.27 -0.93
CA PRO A 303 27.15 -2.51 -1.03
C PRO A 303 27.90 -1.53 -0.12
N ARG A 304 28.73 -2.08 0.76
CA ARG A 304 29.83 -1.33 1.35
C ARG A 304 30.84 -1.14 0.22
N GLU A 305 30.78 0.01 -0.46
CA GLU A 305 31.97 0.53 -1.15
C GLU A 305 32.94 1.12 -0.12
#